data_AF-F8VVB9-F1
#
_entry.id   AF-F8VVB9-F1
#
_cell.length_a   1.000
_cell.length_b   1.000
_cell.length_c   1.000
_cell.angle_alpha   90.00
_cell.angle_beta   90.00
_cell.angle_gamma   90.00
#
_symmetry.space_group_name_H-M   'P 1'
#
loop_
_entity.id
_entity.type
_entity.pdbx_description
1 polymer ?
#
loop_
_entity_poly.entity_id
_entity_poly.type
_entity_poly.pdbx_seq_one_letter_code
_entity_poly.pdbx_strand_id
1 'polypeptide(L)'
;MRECISIHVGQAGVQIGNACWELYCLEHGIQPDGQMPSDKTIGGGDDSFNTFFSETGAGKHVPRAVFVDLEPTVIDEVRTGTYRQLFHPEQLITGKEDAANNYARGHYTIGKEIIDLVLDRIRKLADQCTGLQGFLVSTAVVEPYNSILTTHTTLEHSDCAFMVDNEAIYDICRRNLDIERPTYTNLNRLISQIVSSITASLRFDGALNVDLTEFQTNLVPYPRIHFPLATYAPVISAEKAYHEQL
;
A
#
# COMPACT_ATOMS: atom_id res chain seq x y z
N MET A 1 19.30 -1.05 9.18
CA MET A 1 17.86 -1.14 8.86
C MET A 1 17.66 -0.97 7.35
N ARG A 2 16.57 -1.51 6.82
CA ARG A 2 16.30 -1.62 5.38
C ARG A 2 14.91 -1.05 5.14
N GLU A 3 14.74 0.28 5.17
CA GLU A 3 13.42 0.92 5.19
C GLU A 3 12.75 1.00 3.81
N CYS A 4 11.42 0.93 3.79
CA CYS A 4 10.59 1.09 2.59
C CYS A 4 9.55 2.20 2.81
N ILE A 5 9.30 3.02 1.79
CA ILE A 5 8.24 4.05 1.83
C ILE A 5 7.09 3.64 0.92
N SER A 6 5.87 3.58 1.46
CA SER A 6 4.66 3.29 0.68
C SER A 6 4.01 4.58 0.20
N ILE A 7 3.70 4.69 -1.10
CA ILE A 7 3.05 5.85 -1.71
C ILE A 7 1.72 5.40 -2.30
N HIS A 8 0.63 5.99 -1.82
CA HIS A 8 -0.74 5.65 -2.21
C HIS A 8 -1.34 6.81 -2.99
N VAL A 9 -1.63 6.60 -4.28
CA VAL A 9 -2.01 7.66 -5.23
C VAL A 9 -3.44 7.46 -5.73
N GLY A 10 -4.25 8.51 -5.60
CA GLY A 10 -5.65 8.56 -6.03
C GLY A 10 -6.58 7.68 -5.18
N GLN A 11 -7.88 7.78 -5.42
CA GLN A 11 -8.91 7.09 -4.65
C GLN A 11 -8.62 5.61 -4.40
N ALA A 12 -8.35 4.84 -5.45
CA ALA A 12 -8.12 3.40 -5.32
C ALA A 12 -6.84 3.09 -4.53
N GLY A 13 -5.74 3.80 -4.80
CA GLY A 13 -4.49 3.63 -4.08
C GLY A 13 -4.66 3.96 -2.60
N VAL A 14 -5.34 5.05 -2.27
CA VAL A 14 -5.63 5.48 -0.89
C VAL A 14 -6.50 4.44 -0.16
N GLN A 15 -7.57 3.95 -0.78
CA GLN A 15 -8.47 2.99 -0.15
C GLN A 15 -7.83 1.61 0.04
N ILE A 16 -7.04 1.13 -0.93
CA ILE A 16 -6.24 -0.09 -0.80
C ILE A 16 -5.19 0.10 0.30
N GLY A 17 -4.48 1.22 0.29
CA GLY A 17 -3.49 1.57 1.30
C GLY A 17 -4.07 1.55 2.71
N ASN A 18 -5.27 2.11 2.90
CA ASN A 18 -5.94 2.10 4.19
C ASN A 18 -6.22 0.66 4.68
N ALA A 19 -6.69 -0.23 3.80
CA ALA A 19 -6.91 -1.64 4.13
C ALA A 19 -5.59 -2.40 4.41
N CYS A 20 -4.53 -2.12 3.65
CA CYS A 20 -3.20 -2.70 3.89
C CYS A 20 -2.63 -2.30 5.24
N TRP A 21 -2.69 -1.01 5.61
CA TRP A 21 -2.17 -0.55 6.89
C TRP A 21 -3.00 -1.02 8.08
N GLU A 22 -4.33 -1.12 7.95
CA GLU A 22 -5.18 -1.80 8.94
C GLU A 22 -4.67 -3.22 9.19
N LEU A 23 -4.43 -3.99 8.13
CA LEU A 23 -3.95 -5.36 8.23
C LEU A 23 -2.52 -5.44 8.79
N TYR A 24 -1.61 -4.56 8.39
CA TYR A 24 -0.25 -4.52 8.96
C TYR A 24 -0.27 -4.23 10.46
N CYS A 25 -1.11 -3.29 10.90
CA CYS A 25 -1.30 -3.03 12.32
C CYS A 25 -1.80 -4.27 13.07
N LEU A 26 -2.76 -5.00 12.51
CA LEU A 26 -3.26 -6.25 13.10
C LEU A 26 -2.19 -7.34 13.18
N GLU A 27 -1.39 -7.50 12.11
CA GLU A 27 -0.33 -8.52 12.05
C GLU A 27 0.82 -8.24 13.02
N HIS A 28 1.15 -6.97 13.26
CA HIS A 28 2.22 -6.56 14.17
C HIS A 28 1.72 -6.21 15.59
N GLY A 29 0.41 -6.27 15.85
CA GLY A 29 -0.15 -5.93 17.17
C GLY A 29 -0.07 -4.43 17.51
N ILE A 30 -0.03 -3.57 16.49
CA ILE A 30 -0.02 -2.11 16.63
C ILE A 30 -1.47 -1.63 16.73
N GLN A 31 -1.76 -0.84 17.76
CA GLN A 31 -3.08 -0.27 17.98
C GLN A 31 -3.35 0.91 17.03
N PRO A 32 -4.63 1.32 16.84
CA PRO A 32 -4.95 2.43 15.94
C PRO A 32 -4.36 3.80 16.32
N ASP A 33 -3.91 3.96 17.57
CA ASP A 33 -3.18 5.15 18.05
C ASP A 33 -1.66 5.07 17.80
N GLY A 34 -1.18 3.93 17.28
CA GLY A 34 0.22 3.61 17.01
C GLY A 34 0.96 3.01 18.21
N GLN A 35 0.31 2.73 19.33
CA GLN A 35 0.95 2.07 20.47
C GLN A 35 1.09 0.57 20.23
N MET A 36 2.20 -0.01 20.69
CA MET A 36 2.46 -1.45 20.60
C MET A 36 2.82 -1.99 22.00
N PRO A 37 1.84 -2.48 22.78
CA PRO A 37 2.10 -2.92 24.17
C PRO A 37 3.06 -4.11 24.28
N SER A 38 3.22 -4.89 23.21
CA SER A 38 4.14 -6.02 23.13
C SER A 38 5.59 -5.62 22.94
N ASP A 39 5.85 -4.41 22.43
CA ASP A 39 7.19 -3.89 22.25
C ASP A 39 7.73 -3.38 23.59
N LYS A 40 8.82 -4.01 24.06
CA LYS A 40 9.50 -3.66 25.31
C LYS A 40 10.70 -2.73 25.09
N THR A 41 11.03 -2.43 23.84
CA THR A 41 12.19 -1.65 23.41
C THR A 41 11.79 -0.27 22.92
N ILE A 42 11.17 0.51 23.82
CA ILE A 42 10.84 1.92 23.54
C ILE A 42 12.12 2.68 23.18
N GLY A 43 12.21 3.17 21.94
CA GLY A 43 13.26 4.06 21.47
C GLY A 43 14.43 3.38 20.76
N GLY A 44 14.26 2.19 20.18
CA GLY A 44 15.27 1.61 19.29
C GLY A 44 15.44 0.09 19.34
N GLY A 45 14.38 -0.66 19.06
CA GLY A 45 14.51 -2.05 18.60
C GLY A 45 14.93 -2.09 17.12
N ASP A 46 15.85 -2.98 16.75
CA ASP A 46 16.26 -3.21 15.35
C ASP A 46 15.33 -4.26 14.69
N ASP A 47 14.03 -4.20 15.02
CA ASP A 47 13.04 -5.21 14.64
C ASP A 47 12.62 -5.06 13.17
N SER A 48 12.31 -6.19 12.52
CA SER A 48 12.04 -6.28 11.08
C SER A 48 10.85 -5.42 10.62
N PHE A 49 9.90 -5.11 11.50
CA PHE A 49 8.76 -4.25 11.16
C PHE A 49 9.13 -2.75 11.06
N ASN A 50 10.28 -2.32 11.58
CA ASN A 50 10.77 -0.95 11.43
C ASN A 50 11.16 -0.59 9.98
N THR A 51 11.19 -1.60 9.10
CA THR A 51 11.19 -1.39 7.65
C THR A 51 9.99 -0.59 7.18
N PHE A 52 8.80 -0.78 7.78
CA PHE A 52 7.55 -0.11 7.40
C PHE A 52 7.10 0.97 8.40
N PHE A 53 7.53 0.89 9.66
CA PHE A 53 7.16 1.85 10.71
C PHE A 53 8.39 2.65 11.18
N SER A 54 8.17 3.92 11.54
CA SER A 54 9.12 4.70 12.32
C SER A 54 8.64 4.80 13.76
N GLU A 55 9.57 4.78 14.71
CA GLU A 55 9.25 4.92 16.12
C GLU A 55 9.47 6.38 16.57
N THR A 56 8.52 6.90 17.33
CA THR A 56 8.67 8.20 18.01
C THR A 56 9.15 7.98 19.44
N GLY A 57 9.75 9.00 20.07
CA GLY A 57 10.18 8.91 21.48
C GLY A 57 9.05 8.69 22.50
N ALA A 58 7.78 8.72 22.08
CA ALA A 58 6.61 8.38 22.89
C ALA A 58 6.15 6.91 22.73
N GLY A 59 6.95 6.06 22.07
CA GLY A 59 6.62 4.65 21.78
C GLY A 59 5.55 4.47 20.69
N LYS A 60 5.20 5.55 19.98
CA LYS A 60 4.24 5.50 18.89
C LYS A 60 4.93 5.10 17.59
N HIS A 61 4.39 4.08 16.95
CA HIS A 61 4.77 3.57 15.64
C HIS A 61 3.97 4.28 14.55
N VAL A 62 4.67 4.97 13.65
CA VAL A 62 4.09 5.76 12.57
C VAL A 62 4.44 5.11 11.23
N PRO A 63 3.46 4.80 10.36
CA PRO A 63 3.71 4.29 9.03
C PRO A 63 4.64 5.18 8.20
N ARG A 64 5.58 4.56 7.49
CA ARG A 64 6.37 5.19 6.42
C ARG A 64 5.53 5.25 5.14
N ALA A 65 4.44 6.02 5.19
CA ALA A 65 3.45 6.11 4.13
C ALA A 65 3.22 7.55 3.70
N VAL A 66 2.89 7.76 2.42
CA VAL A 66 2.36 9.01 1.89
C VAL A 66 1.07 8.70 1.12
N PHE A 67 0.01 9.45 1.41
CA PHE A 67 -1.26 9.38 0.70
C PHE A 67 -1.43 10.67 -0.09
N VAL A 68 -1.72 10.52 -1.38
CA VAL A 68 -1.84 11.64 -2.31
C VAL A 68 -3.12 11.48 -3.10
N ASP A 69 -3.97 12.49 -3.06
CA ASP A 69 -5.13 12.58 -3.94
C ASP A 69 -5.29 14.03 -4.42
N LEU A 70 -5.83 14.22 -5.62
CA LEU A 70 -6.10 15.54 -6.18
C LEU A 70 -7.42 16.12 -5.65
N GLU A 71 -8.24 15.30 -5.00
CA GLU A 71 -9.46 15.67 -4.30
C GLU A 71 -9.39 15.24 -2.81
N PRO A 72 -9.95 16.01 -1.86
CA PRO A 72 -9.85 15.68 -0.44
C PRO A 72 -10.71 14.50 0.04
N THR A 73 -11.80 14.15 -0.66
CA THR A 73 -12.87 13.27 -0.17
C THR A 73 -12.36 11.98 0.47
N VAL A 74 -11.52 11.22 -0.23
CA VAL A 74 -11.06 9.89 0.22
C VAL A 74 -10.01 9.99 1.32
N ILE A 75 -9.16 11.02 1.29
CA ILE A 75 -8.15 11.24 2.34
C ILE A 75 -8.81 11.79 3.62
N ASP A 76 -9.88 12.57 3.51
CA ASP A 76 -10.64 13.05 4.68
C ASP A 76 -11.31 11.89 5.44
N GLU A 77 -11.71 10.82 4.75
CA GLU A 77 -12.13 9.57 5.40
C GLU A 77 -10.99 8.95 6.22
N VAL A 78 -9.74 8.97 5.73
CA VAL A 78 -8.57 8.50 6.48
C VAL A 78 -8.30 9.40 7.71
N ARG A 79 -8.44 10.73 7.55
CA ARG A 79 -8.26 11.72 8.63
C ARG A 79 -9.33 11.62 9.73
N THR A 80 -10.48 11.02 9.44
CA THR A 80 -11.61 10.91 10.39
C THR A 80 -11.91 9.47 10.80
N GLY A 81 -11.30 8.49 10.13
CA GLY A 81 -11.49 7.07 10.40
C GLY A 81 -10.80 6.56 11.66
N THR A 82 -10.86 5.24 11.86
CA THR A 82 -10.31 4.54 13.04
C THR A 82 -8.82 4.82 13.24
N TYR A 83 -8.04 4.81 12.14
CA TYR A 83 -6.60 5.02 12.13
C TYR A 83 -6.18 6.48 11.94
N ARG A 84 -7.07 7.45 12.21
CA ARG A 84 -6.78 8.89 12.07
C ARG A 84 -5.55 9.36 12.86
N GLN A 85 -5.21 8.65 13.93
CA GLN A 85 -4.05 8.97 14.77
C GLN A 85 -2.80 8.26 14.30
N LEU A 86 -2.89 7.23 13.46
CA LEU A 86 -1.74 6.43 13.05
C LEU A 86 -0.78 7.23 12.15
N PHE A 87 -1.33 7.91 11.15
CA PHE A 87 -0.56 8.65 10.15
C PHE A 87 -0.19 10.06 10.63
N HIS A 88 0.96 10.56 10.18
CA HIS A 88 1.30 11.96 10.41
C HIS A 88 0.47 12.85 9.45
N PRO A 89 -0.15 13.97 9.89
CA PRO A 89 -1.00 14.78 9.02
C PRO A 89 -0.30 15.29 7.76
N GLU A 90 1.02 15.53 7.82
CA GLU A 90 1.82 15.95 6.66
C GLU A 90 2.00 14.86 5.59
N GLN A 91 1.69 13.59 5.91
CA GLN A 91 1.72 12.46 4.98
C GLN A 91 0.42 12.36 4.17
N LEU A 92 -0.64 13.09 4.55
CA LEU A 92 -1.97 13.04 3.93
C LEU A 92 -2.19 14.28 3.07
N ILE A 93 -1.86 14.18 1.78
CA ILE A 93 -1.73 15.30 0.84
C ILE A 93 -2.93 15.33 -0.10
N THR A 94 -3.64 16.46 -0.12
CA THR A 94 -4.89 16.62 -0.89
C THR A 94 -4.82 17.87 -1.77
N GLY A 95 -5.21 17.71 -3.05
CA GLY A 95 -5.50 18.82 -3.95
C GLY A 95 -6.87 19.45 -3.70
N LYS A 96 -7.34 20.25 -4.66
CA LYS A 96 -8.67 20.88 -4.65
C LYS A 96 -9.53 20.52 -5.86
N GLU A 97 -8.90 20.01 -6.91
CA GLU A 97 -9.52 19.76 -8.20
C GLU A 97 -8.99 18.42 -8.71
N ASP A 98 -9.88 17.54 -9.15
CA ASP A 98 -9.53 16.19 -9.55
C ASP A 98 -8.94 16.13 -10.98
N ALA A 99 -8.43 14.94 -11.33
CA ALA A 99 -8.01 14.67 -12.71
C ALA A 99 -9.19 14.40 -13.66
N ALA A 100 -10.42 14.24 -13.17
CA ALA A 100 -11.62 13.94 -13.94
C ALA A 100 -11.41 12.77 -14.93
N ASN A 101 -10.83 11.66 -14.46
CA ASN A 101 -10.46 10.47 -15.25
C ASN A 101 -9.60 10.76 -16.49
N ASN A 102 -8.83 11.85 -16.49
CA ASN A 102 -7.97 12.23 -17.61
C ASN A 102 -6.48 12.17 -17.22
N TYR A 103 -5.75 11.22 -17.80
CA TYR A 103 -4.31 11.08 -17.59
C TYR A 103 -3.54 12.39 -17.78
N ALA A 104 -3.85 13.16 -18.83
CA ALA A 104 -3.13 14.40 -19.11
C ALA A 104 -3.39 15.47 -18.04
N ARG A 105 -4.57 15.45 -17.38
CA ARG A 105 -4.84 16.32 -16.24
C ARG A 105 -3.98 15.96 -15.04
N GLY A 106 -3.96 14.68 -14.69
CA GLY A 106 -3.11 14.17 -13.61
C GLY A 106 -1.61 14.40 -13.88
N HIS A 107 -1.15 14.17 -15.10
CA HIS A 107 0.29 14.18 -15.40
C HIS A 107 0.84 15.58 -15.75
N TYR A 108 0.10 16.42 -16.48
CA TYR A 108 0.66 17.67 -17.04
C TYR A 108 0.08 18.97 -16.47
N THR A 109 -1.17 18.98 -15.98
CA THR A 109 -1.85 20.25 -15.61
C THR A 109 -2.13 20.38 -14.13
N ILE A 110 -2.94 19.50 -13.56
CA ILE A 110 -3.31 19.56 -12.14
C ILE A 110 -2.21 18.94 -11.27
N GLY A 111 -1.71 17.76 -11.63
CA GLY A 111 -0.70 17.09 -10.77
C GLY A 111 0.64 17.81 -10.69
N LYS A 112 1.00 18.63 -11.70
CA LYS A 112 2.21 19.47 -11.60
C LYS A 112 2.11 20.55 -10.52
N GLU A 113 0.91 20.90 -10.07
CA GLU A 113 0.73 21.92 -9.01
C GLU A 113 1.01 21.33 -7.62
N ILE A 114 0.91 20.01 -7.46
CA ILE A 114 1.07 19.32 -6.18
C ILE A 114 2.35 18.47 -6.10
N ILE A 115 2.98 18.15 -7.24
CA ILE A 115 4.12 17.23 -7.28
C ILE A 115 5.30 17.67 -6.41
N ASP A 116 5.64 18.96 -6.40
CA ASP A 116 6.74 19.48 -5.58
C ASP A 116 6.45 19.31 -4.08
N LEU A 117 5.20 19.55 -3.66
CA LEU A 117 4.76 19.31 -2.29
C LEU A 117 4.88 17.82 -1.94
N VAL A 118 4.43 16.93 -2.83
CA VAL A 118 4.51 15.47 -2.61
C VAL A 118 5.97 15.03 -2.48
N LEU A 119 6.84 15.48 -3.37
CA LEU A 119 8.28 15.18 -3.34
C LEU A 119 8.94 15.70 -2.05
N ASP A 120 8.55 16.88 -1.58
CA ASP A 120 9.03 17.42 -0.30
C ASP A 120 8.63 16.55 0.89
N ARG A 121 7.40 16.01 0.91
CA ARG A 121 6.95 15.10 1.97
C ARG A 121 7.64 13.74 1.90
N ILE A 122 7.82 13.19 0.70
CA ILE A 122 8.57 11.95 0.49
C ILE A 122 10.02 12.13 0.95
N ARG A 123 10.66 13.25 0.59
CA ARG A 123 12.02 13.58 1.02
C ARG A 123 12.15 13.62 2.54
N LYS A 124 11.20 14.25 3.25
CA LYS A 124 11.20 14.24 4.73
C LYS A 124 11.15 12.83 5.32
N LEU A 125 10.42 11.90 4.71
CA LEU A 125 10.41 10.50 5.17
C LEU A 125 11.70 9.77 4.80
N ALA A 126 12.27 10.04 3.64
CA ALA A 126 13.56 9.50 3.24
C ALA A 126 14.69 9.97 4.18
N ASP A 127 14.68 11.22 4.61
CA ASP A 127 15.65 11.78 5.57
C ASP A 127 15.53 11.12 6.96
N GLN A 128 14.38 10.51 7.29
CA GLN A 128 14.17 9.72 8.51
C GLN A 128 14.60 8.26 8.36
N CYS A 129 15.06 7.84 7.19
CA CYS A 129 15.53 6.49 6.94
C CYS A 129 17.06 6.43 7.05
N THR A 130 17.57 5.37 7.68
CA THR A 130 19.01 5.10 7.77
C THR A 130 19.55 4.40 6.53
N GLY A 131 18.70 3.60 5.85
CA GLY A 131 19.02 2.85 4.64
C GLY A 131 17.77 2.58 3.80
N LEU A 132 17.21 3.63 3.20
CA LEU A 132 16.05 3.54 2.31
C LEU A 132 16.34 2.61 1.13
N GLN A 133 15.53 1.56 0.97
CA GLN A 133 15.62 0.62 -0.14
C GLN A 133 14.93 1.13 -1.41
N GLY A 134 13.76 1.75 -1.24
CA GLY A 134 12.92 2.15 -2.35
C GLY A 134 11.49 2.44 -1.94
N PHE A 135 10.61 2.43 -2.95
CA PHE A 135 9.23 2.87 -2.84
C PHE A 135 8.26 1.77 -3.27
N LEU A 136 7.18 1.59 -2.52
CA LEU A 136 6.04 0.75 -2.88
C LEU A 136 4.90 1.66 -3.33
N VAL A 137 4.60 1.69 -4.62
CA VAL A 137 3.58 2.60 -5.18
C VAL A 137 2.28 1.85 -5.44
N SER A 138 1.20 2.28 -4.78
CA SER A 138 -0.16 1.78 -5.01
C SER A 138 -0.96 2.84 -5.75
N THR A 139 -1.43 2.50 -6.96
CA THR A 139 -2.26 3.36 -7.80
C THR A 139 -3.25 2.48 -8.56
N ALA A 140 -4.32 3.07 -9.08
CA ALA A 140 -5.15 2.41 -10.08
C ALA A 140 -5.32 3.30 -11.30
N VAL A 141 -5.25 2.66 -12.46
CA VAL A 141 -5.66 3.25 -13.71
C VAL A 141 -6.91 2.54 -14.20
N VAL A 142 -7.97 3.32 -14.32
CA VAL A 142 -9.20 2.89 -14.97
C VAL A 142 -9.20 3.45 -16.39
N GLU A 143 -9.93 2.76 -17.27
CA GLU A 143 -10.09 3.09 -18.68
C GLU A 143 -8.87 2.75 -19.56
N PRO A 144 -9.09 2.25 -20.80
CA PRO A 144 -8.01 1.79 -21.67
C PRO A 144 -6.97 2.87 -21.99
N TYR A 145 -7.38 4.13 -22.21
CA TYR A 145 -6.45 5.21 -22.56
C TYR A 145 -5.48 5.52 -21.42
N ASN A 146 -5.99 5.73 -20.22
CA ASN A 146 -5.15 6.03 -19.06
C ASN A 146 -4.23 4.85 -18.74
N SER A 147 -4.72 3.62 -18.90
CA SER A 147 -3.94 2.40 -18.68
C SER A 147 -2.73 2.34 -19.62
N ILE A 148 -2.92 2.52 -20.92
CA ILE A 148 -1.81 2.50 -21.88
C ILE A 148 -0.84 3.67 -21.66
N LEU A 149 -1.36 4.87 -21.41
CA LEU A 149 -0.53 6.06 -21.19
C LEU A 149 0.33 5.92 -19.94
N THR A 150 -0.24 5.46 -18.82
CA THR A 150 0.54 5.25 -17.60
C THR A 150 1.55 4.12 -17.79
N THR A 151 1.15 2.99 -18.39
CA THR A 151 2.08 1.86 -18.56
C THR A 151 3.25 2.26 -19.43
N HIS A 152 3.01 3.05 -20.49
CA HIS A 152 4.08 3.54 -21.35
C HIS A 152 5.10 4.40 -20.59
N THR A 153 4.63 5.37 -19.80
CA THR A 153 5.50 6.32 -19.11
C THR A 153 6.15 5.75 -17.86
N THR A 154 5.56 4.74 -17.21
CA THR A 154 6.12 4.12 -16.00
C THR A 154 7.00 2.91 -16.28
N LEU A 155 7.00 2.36 -17.51
CA LEU A 155 7.73 1.13 -17.82
C LEU A 155 9.25 1.23 -17.58
N GLU A 156 9.84 2.41 -17.75
CA GLU A 156 11.28 2.63 -17.52
C GLU A 156 11.60 3.07 -16.10
N HIS A 157 10.58 3.24 -15.26
CA HIS A 157 10.69 3.76 -13.89
C HIS A 157 10.19 2.75 -12.84
N SER A 158 9.65 1.62 -13.28
CA SER A 158 9.14 0.56 -12.41
C SER A 158 10.02 -0.68 -12.54
N ASP A 159 10.49 -1.14 -11.39
CA ASP A 159 11.37 -2.29 -11.25
C ASP A 159 10.60 -3.62 -11.25
N CYS A 160 9.43 -3.64 -10.61
CA CYS A 160 8.52 -4.78 -10.50
C CYS A 160 7.10 -4.25 -10.25
N ALA A 161 6.12 -4.73 -11.02
CA ALA A 161 4.73 -4.26 -10.94
C ALA A 161 3.76 -5.43 -10.82
N PHE A 162 3.07 -5.50 -9.68
CA PHE A 162 2.00 -6.48 -9.46
C PHE A 162 0.67 -5.91 -9.96
N MET A 163 0.16 -6.48 -11.06
CA MET A 163 -1.15 -6.09 -11.59
C MET A 163 -2.26 -6.78 -10.81
N VAL A 164 -3.25 -6.01 -10.38
CA VAL A 164 -4.45 -6.50 -9.71
C VAL A 164 -5.65 -6.23 -10.59
N ASP A 165 -6.23 -7.31 -11.13
CA ASP A 165 -7.41 -7.22 -11.98
C ASP A 165 -8.68 -7.19 -11.13
N ASN A 166 -9.41 -6.07 -11.18
CA ASN A 166 -10.66 -5.88 -10.45
C ASN A 166 -11.72 -6.93 -10.81
N GLU A 167 -11.80 -7.38 -12.07
CA GLU A 167 -12.75 -8.41 -12.49
C GLU A 167 -12.40 -9.75 -11.84
N ALA A 168 -11.12 -10.11 -11.80
CA ALA A 168 -10.66 -11.33 -11.14
C ALA A 168 -10.94 -11.30 -9.63
N ILE A 169 -10.66 -10.18 -8.94
CA ILE A 169 -10.97 -10.04 -7.50
C ILE A 169 -12.49 -10.09 -7.26
N TYR A 170 -13.28 -9.46 -8.14
CA TYR A 170 -14.75 -9.48 -8.06
C TYR A 170 -15.30 -10.90 -8.20
N ASP A 171 -14.80 -11.66 -9.17
CA ASP A 171 -15.17 -13.05 -9.39
C ASP A 171 -14.81 -13.95 -8.20
N ILE A 172 -13.63 -13.76 -7.60
CA ILE A 172 -13.21 -14.48 -6.40
C ILE A 172 -14.16 -14.17 -5.24
N CYS A 173 -14.49 -12.89 -5.00
CA CYS A 173 -15.44 -12.53 -3.95
C CYS A 173 -16.83 -13.16 -4.17
N ARG A 174 -17.31 -13.26 -5.41
CA ARG A 174 -18.60 -13.90 -5.70
C ARG A 174 -18.57 -15.41 -5.54
N ARG A 175 -17.53 -16.08 -6.05
CA ARG A 175 -17.47 -17.56 -6.11
C ARG A 175 -16.99 -18.18 -4.81
N ASN A 176 -16.00 -17.57 -4.16
CA ASN A 176 -15.32 -18.16 -3.00
C ASN A 176 -15.85 -17.64 -1.66
N LEU A 177 -16.26 -16.36 -1.62
CA LEU A 177 -16.75 -15.71 -0.40
C LEU A 177 -18.29 -15.60 -0.35
N ASP A 178 -18.99 -16.11 -1.38
CA ASP A 178 -20.45 -16.10 -1.50
C ASP A 178 -21.09 -14.69 -1.42
N ILE A 179 -20.34 -13.64 -1.81
CA ILE A 179 -20.81 -12.25 -1.79
C ILE A 179 -21.48 -11.95 -3.13
N GLU A 180 -22.81 -11.81 -3.17
CA GLU A 180 -23.55 -11.63 -4.44
C GLU A 180 -23.12 -10.35 -5.20
N ARG A 181 -22.95 -9.24 -4.47
CA ARG A 181 -22.53 -7.93 -5.00
C ARG A 181 -21.34 -7.37 -4.22
N PRO A 182 -20.10 -7.77 -4.56
CA PRO A 182 -18.90 -7.25 -3.92
C PRO A 182 -18.80 -5.73 -4.01
N THR A 183 -18.53 -5.09 -2.86
CA THR A 183 -18.23 -3.66 -2.75
C THR A 183 -16.72 -3.42 -2.78
N TYR A 184 -16.28 -2.18 -2.96
CA TYR A 184 -14.84 -1.85 -2.86
C TYR A 184 -14.24 -2.24 -1.51
N THR A 185 -14.99 -2.21 -0.41
CA THR A 185 -14.51 -2.73 0.87
C THR A 185 -14.19 -4.22 0.82
N ASN A 186 -15.00 -5.02 0.12
CA ASN A 186 -14.74 -6.45 -0.05
C ASN A 186 -13.51 -6.69 -0.94
N LEU A 187 -13.42 -5.98 -2.06
CA LEU A 187 -12.29 -6.08 -2.98
C LEU A 187 -10.99 -5.66 -2.28
N ASN A 188 -10.97 -4.49 -1.65
CA ASN A 188 -9.78 -3.93 -1.02
C ASN A 188 -9.27 -4.78 0.14
N ARG A 189 -10.15 -5.46 0.89
CA ARG A 189 -9.72 -6.42 1.94
C ARG A 189 -9.08 -7.68 1.37
N LEU A 190 -9.58 -8.18 0.23
CA LEU A 190 -8.94 -9.31 -0.44
C LEU A 190 -7.59 -8.89 -1.05
N ILE A 191 -7.54 -7.71 -1.67
CA ILE A 191 -6.31 -7.13 -2.21
C ILE A 191 -5.30 -6.90 -1.09
N SER A 192 -5.70 -6.35 0.06
CA SER A 192 -4.81 -6.13 1.19
C SER A 192 -4.23 -7.43 1.73
N GLN A 193 -5.00 -8.52 1.72
CA GLN A 193 -4.50 -9.85 2.11
C GLN A 193 -3.41 -10.35 1.16
N ILE A 194 -3.59 -10.15 -0.15
CA ILE A 194 -2.61 -10.51 -1.18
C ILE A 194 -1.36 -9.63 -1.04
N VAL A 195 -1.53 -8.31 -0.94
CA VAL A 195 -0.42 -7.36 -0.76
C VAL A 195 0.35 -7.63 0.53
N SER A 196 -0.35 -8.00 1.62
CA SER A 196 0.30 -8.44 2.85
C SER A 196 1.15 -9.67 2.63
N SER A 197 0.66 -10.69 1.90
CA SER A 197 1.44 -11.89 1.60
C SER A 197 2.70 -11.61 0.77
N ILE A 198 2.63 -10.65 -0.15
CA ILE A 198 3.77 -10.23 -0.98
C ILE A 198 4.79 -9.48 -0.13
N THR A 199 4.34 -8.57 0.74
CA THR A 199 5.23 -7.70 1.55
C THR A 199 5.67 -8.33 2.86
N ALA A 200 5.14 -9.50 3.24
CA ALA A 200 5.47 -10.16 4.50
C ALA A 200 6.97 -10.43 4.64
N SER A 201 7.66 -10.77 3.56
CA SER A 201 9.12 -11.02 3.57
C SER A 201 9.96 -9.78 3.89
N LEU A 202 9.40 -8.58 3.73
CA LEU A 202 10.04 -7.31 4.07
C LEU A 202 9.73 -6.87 5.51
N ARG A 203 8.69 -7.43 6.13
CA ARG A 203 8.18 -7.03 7.45
C ARG A 203 8.49 -8.03 8.56
N PHE A 204 8.73 -9.28 8.19
CA PHE A 204 9.06 -10.37 9.08
C PHE A 204 10.41 -10.96 8.69
N ASP A 205 11.13 -11.48 9.69
CA ASP A 205 12.36 -12.23 9.42
C ASP A 205 12.07 -13.43 8.53
N GLY A 206 12.79 -13.50 7.42
CA GLY A 206 12.64 -14.53 6.41
C GLY A 206 13.95 -14.79 5.67
N ALA A 207 13.94 -15.80 4.81
CA ALA A 207 15.11 -16.21 4.02
C ALA A 207 14.98 -15.90 2.53
N LEU A 208 13.83 -15.41 2.07
CA LEU A 208 13.52 -15.18 0.66
C LEU A 208 12.80 -13.84 0.49
N ASN A 209 13.22 -13.05 -0.50
CA ASN A 209 12.71 -11.70 -0.79
C ASN A 209 12.85 -10.74 0.40
N VAL A 210 14.02 -10.77 1.05
CA VAL A 210 14.30 -9.98 2.26
C VAL A 210 14.57 -8.50 1.97
N ASP A 211 14.70 -8.13 0.70
CA ASP A 211 14.75 -6.75 0.24
C ASP A 211 14.12 -6.58 -1.16
N LEU A 212 13.90 -5.31 -1.54
CA LEU A 212 13.31 -4.97 -2.84
C LEU A 212 14.17 -5.40 -4.04
N THR A 213 15.48 -5.50 -3.89
CA THR A 213 16.38 -5.95 -4.96
C THR A 213 16.21 -7.45 -5.25
N GLU A 214 15.93 -8.25 -4.21
CA GLU A 214 15.61 -9.66 -4.38
C GLU A 214 14.32 -9.89 -5.17
N PHE A 215 13.32 -9.00 -5.07
CA PHE A 215 12.12 -9.09 -5.92
C PHE A 215 12.48 -9.02 -7.41
N GLN A 216 13.35 -8.08 -7.81
CA GLN A 216 13.82 -8.01 -9.19
C GLN A 216 14.59 -9.26 -9.56
N THR A 217 15.54 -9.67 -8.71
CA THR A 217 16.44 -10.81 -8.97
C THR A 217 15.66 -12.11 -9.18
N ASN A 218 14.61 -12.33 -8.39
CA ASN A 218 13.86 -13.58 -8.37
C ASN A 218 12.69 -13.61 -9.36
N LEU A 219 12.05 -12.45 -9.62
CA LEU A 219 10.81 -12.40 -10.40
C LEU A 219 10.96 -11.73 -11.79
N VAL A 220 12.04 -10.98 -12.03
CA VAL A 220 12.20 -10.15 -13.23
C VAL A 220 13.45 -10.57 -14.02
N PRO A 221 13.32 -11.53 -14.96
CA PRO A 221 14.45 -11.97 -15.78
C PRO A 221 14.90 -10.91 -16.80
N TYR A 222 13.98 -10.03 -17.23
CA TYR A 222 14.25 -8.95 -18.18
C TYR A 222 13.58 -7.65 -17.72
N PRO A 223 14.26 -6.48 -17.79
CA PRO A 223 13.75 -5.23 -17.22
C PRO A 223 12.37 -4.78 -17.73
N ARG A 224 11.95 -5.16 -18.95
CA ARG A 224 10.62 -4.80 -19.50
C ARG A 224 9.53 -5.84 -19.21
N ILE A 225 9.91 -7.03 -18.75
CA ILE A 225 8.99 -8.13 -18.41
C ILE A 225 8.98 -8.25 -16.88
N HIS A 226 8.48 -7.20 -16.24
CA HIS A 226 8.49 -7.03 -14.79
C HIS A 226 7.10 -7.11 -14.16
N PHE A 227 6.18 -7.89 -14.75
CA PHE A 227 4.79 -8.01 -14.32
C PHE A 227 4.48 -9.44 -13.83
N PRO A 228 4.84 -9.80 -12.57
CA PRO A 228 4.53 -11.12 -12.03
C PRO A 228 3.03 -11.32 -11.87
N LEU A 229 2.56 -12.55 -12.09
CA LEU A 229 1.19 -12.95 -11.78
C LEU A 229 1.12 -13.43 -10.32
N ALA A 230 0.33 -12.75 -9.49
CA ALA A 230 0.05 -13.18 -8.13
C ALA A 230 -1.13 -14.17 -8.11
N THR A 231 -0.95 -15.31 -7.45
CA THR A 231 -2.01 -16.30 -7.19
C THR A 231 -2.07 -16.57 -5.70
N TYR A 232 -3.25 -16.46 -5.09
CA TYR A 232 -3.44 -16.59 -3.65
C TYR A 232 -4.46 -17.68 -3.33
N ALA A 233 -4.11 -18.55 -2.37
CA ALA A 233 -4.97 -19.62 -1.88
C ALA A 233 -4.58 -19.99 -0.43
N PRO A 234 -5.52 -20.45 0.40
CA PRO A 234 -6.95 -20.59 0.11
C PRO A 234 -7.73 -19.28 0.31
N VAL A 235 -8.85 -19.13 -0.40
CA VAL A 235 -9.84 -18.05 -0.17
C VAL A 235 -11.17 -18.71 0.18
N ILE A 236 -11.58 -18.59 1.45
CA ILE A 236 -12.72 -19.30 2.04
C ILE A 236 -13.64 -18.29 2.74
N SER A 237 -14.96 -18.46 2.58
CA SER A 237 -15.96 -17.67 3.30
C SER A 237 -15.87 -17.89 4.82
N ALA A 238 -16.06 -16.82 5.59
CA ALA A 238 -16.09 -16.89 7.06
C ALA A 238 -17.18 -17.85 7.59
N GLU A 239 -18.28 -18.02 6.85
CA GLU A 239 -19.34 -18.98 7.21
C GLU A 239 -18.86 -20.43 7.12
N LYS A 240 -17.97 -20.72 6.16
CA LYS A 240 -17.42 -22.06 5.93
C LYS A 240 -16.27 -22.40 6.88
N ALA A 241 -15.72 -21.42 7.60
CA ALA A 241 -14.61 -21.62 8.53
C ALA A 241 -14.97 -22.51 9.73
N TYR A 242 -16.26 -22.63 10.08
CA TYR A 242 -16.72 -23.44 11.23
C TYR A 242 -17.20 -24.85 10.85
N HIS A 243 -17.21 -25.20 9.55
CA HIS A 243 -17.72 -26.49 9.09
C HIS A 243 -16.70 -27.64 9.20
N GLU A 244 -15.42 -27.35 9.47
CA GLU A 244 -14.45 -28.34 9.95
C GLU A 244 -14.47 -28.35 11.49
N GLN A 245 -15.47 -29.02 12.07
CA GLN A 245 -15.40 -29.45 13.47
C GLN A 245 -14.32 -30.55 13.61
N LEU A 246 -13.45 -30.37 14.60
CA LEU A 246 -12.46 -31.32 15.14
C LEU A 246 -12.88 -32.79 15.11
#